data_AF-A0A8H9YZ55-F1
#
_entry.id   AF-A0A8H9YZ55-F1
#
_cell.length_a   1.000
_cell.length_b   1.000
_cell.length_c   1.000
_cell.angle_alpha   90.00
_cell.angle_beta   90.00
_cell.angle_gamma   90.00
#
_symmetry.space_group_name_H-M   'P 1'
#
loop_
_entity.id
_entity.type
_entity.pdbx_description
1 polymer ?
#
loop_
_entity_poly.entity_id
_entity_poly.type
_entity_poly.pdbx_seq_one_letter_code
_entity_poly.pdbx_strand_id
1 'polypeptide(L)'
;MKETTAWVHPVKSIPVSLKPLAAMQKKYFGAVLNPTRWWGRMPRLFWLVALFVGFLERRHARLSPTLRSLLMTRVSQLCHCAFCIDANSLRLAERCGALDKVQAVSHWRDSTLFSADERAALAYAEATTATPPQIGDDVKTELKRFYSDAAITEMTALIAFQNLSARFNAALDIPAQGLCDAFKGKPHA
;
A
#
# COMPACT_ATOMS: atom_id res chain seq x y z
N MET A 1 1.55 -19.33 21.76
CA MET A 1 2.07 -18.22 20.95
C MET A 1 2.99 -17.40 21.83
N LYS A 2 4.29 -17.35 21.55
CA LYS A 2 5.20 -16.44 22.27
C LYS A 2 4.75 -15.02 21.94
N GLU A 3 4.53 -14.18 22.95
CA GLU A 3 4.39 -12.74 22.74
C GLU A 3 5.64 -12.27 22.02
N THR A 4 5.53 -11.96 20.73
CA THR A 4 6.62 -11.43 19.93
C THR A 4 6.92 -10.04 20.49
N THR A 5 7.91 -9.96 21.37
CA THR A 5 8.38 -8.69 21.93
C THR A 5 8.95 -7.88 20.76
N ALA A 6 8.25 -6.81 20.35
CA ALA A 6 8.69 -5.95 19.26
C ALA A 6 10.11 -5.42 19.54
N TRP A 7 11.04 -5.58 18.59
CA TRP A 7 12.45 -5.21 18.79
C TRP A 7 12.65 -3.69 18.83
N VAL A 8 11.80 -2.93 18.13
CA VAL A 8 11.59 -1.50 18.37
C VAL A 8 10.21 -1.31 18.97
N HIS A 9 10.15 -0.95 20.25
CA HIS A 9 8.87 -0.80 20.93
C HIS A 9 8.06 0.41 20.40
N PRO A 10 6.72 0.32 20.31
CA PRO A 10 5.89 1.47 19.98
C PRO A 10 5.92 2.53 21.09
N VAL A 11 5.74 3.81 20.74
CA VAL A 11 5.53 4.83 21.79
C VAL A 11 4.19 4.59 22.50
N LYS A 12 4.18 4.83 23.81
CA LYS A 12 2.99 4.64 24.66
C LYS A 12 1.90 5.67 24.33
N SER A 13 2.28 6.93 24.17
CA SER A 13 1.40 8.06 23.87
C SER A 13 1.67 8.64 22.48
N ILE A 14 0.59 8.97 21.76
CA ILE A 14 0.70 9.66 20.47
C ILE A 14 0.99 11.15 20.71
N PRO A 15 2.01 11.74 20.06
CA PRO A 15 2.28 13.18 20.13
C PRO A 15 1.05 14.02 19.82
N VAL A 16 0.90 15.16 20.51
CA VAL A 16 -0.25 16.07 20.34
C VAL A 16 -0.40 16.52 18.89
N SER A 17 0.72 16.77 18.20
CA SER A 17 0.75 17.17 16.79
C SER A 17 0.20 16.10 15.83
N LEU A 18 0.16 14.82 16.22
CA LEU A 18 -0.40 13.73 15.43
C LEU A 18 -1.87 13.42 15.78
N LYS A 19 -2.46 14.11 16.77
CA LYS A 19 -3.89 13.89 17.13
C LYS A 19 -4.86 14.07 15.96
N PRO A 20 -4.72 15.08 15.06
CA PRO A 20 -5.60 15.20 13.91
C PRO A 20 -5.51 13.99 12.97
N LEU A 21 -4.29 13.52 12.68
CA LEU A 21 -4.06 12.34 11.87
C LEU A 21 -4.61 11.07 12.54
N ALA A 22 -4.42 10.91 13.86
CA ALA A 22 -4.96 9.79 14.61
C ALA A 22 -6.50 9.79 14.66
N ALA A 23 -7.13 10.96 14.76
CA ALA A 23 -8.59 11.09 14.71
C ALA A 23 -9.12 10.69 13.32
N MET A 24 -8.45 11.14 12.25
CA MET A 24 -8.76 10.73 10.88
C MET A 24 -8.64 9.21 10.71
N GLN A 25 -7.55 8.60 11.19
CA GLN A 25 -7.34 7.15 11.15
C GLN A 25 -8.46 6.40 11.88
N LYS A 26 -8.81 6.82 13.10
CA LYS A 26 -9.93 6.21 13.84
C LYS A 26 -11.25 6.30 13.09
N LYS A 27 -11.52 7.43 12.42
CA LYS A 27 -12.74 7.61 11.64
C LYS A 27 -12.82 6.63 10.46
N TYR A 28 -11.71 6.40 9.75
CA TYR A 28 -11.70 5.56 8.55
C TYR A 28 -11.46 4.07 8.83
N PHE A 29 -10.54 3.75 9.74
CA PHE A 29 -10.10 2.38 10.02
C PHE A 29 -10.64 1.83 11.35
N GLY A 30 -11.44 2.61 12.10
CA GLY A 30 -11.90 2.23 13.44
C GLY A 30 -10.84 2.28 14.54
N ALA A 31 -9.56 2.42 14.18
CA ALA A 31 -8.43 2.44 15.10
C ALA A 31 -7.33 3.40 14.64
N VAL A 32 -6.41 3.74 15.55
CA VAL A 32 -5.14 4.37 15.17
C VAL A 32 -4.26 3.30 14.53
N LEU A 33 -3.64 3.64 13.39
CA LEU A 33 -2.76 2.69 12.70
C LEU A 33 -1.46 2.49 13.49
N ASN A 34 -0.98 1.25 13.54
CA ASN A 34 0.20 0.80 14.27
C ASN A 34 1.42 1.65 13.90
N PRO A 35 1.73 1.93 12.61
CA PRO A 35 2.89 2.75 12.25
C PRO A 35 2.90 4.14 12.89
N THR A 36 1.74 4.72 13.20
CA THR A 36 1.65 6.03 13.89
C THR A 36 2.40 6.00 15.23
N ARG A 37 2.50 4.84 15.90
CA ARG A 37 3.26 4.68 17.14
C ARG A 37 4.78 4.60 16.95
N TRP A 38 5.27 4.22 15.77
CA TRP A 38 6.70 4.27 15.47
C TRP A 38 7.09 5.66 14.96
N TRP A 39 6.31 6.18 14.03
CA TRP A 39 6.42 7.55 13.51
C TRP A 39 6.21 8.63 14.58
N GLY A 40 5.58 8.32 15.70
CA GLY A 40 5.45 9.22 16.85
C GLY A 40 6.78 9.78 17.39
N ARG A 41 7.91 9.15 17.06
CA ARG A 41 9.25 9.67 17.38
C ARG A 41 9.68 10.82 16.47
N MET A 42 9.13 10.92 15.27
CA MET A 42 9.46 11.91 14.25
C MET A 42 8.18 12.54 13.65
N PRO A 43 7.35 13.20 14.47
CA PRO A 43 6.00 13.61 14.05
C PRO A 43 5.99 14.61 12.88
N ARG A 44 7.01 15.49 12.78
CA ARG A 44 7.15 16.42 11.66
C ARG A 44 7.38 15.68 10.34
N LEU A 45 8.29 14.70 10.35
CA LEU A 45 8.57 13.88 9.17
C LEU A 45 7.36 13.03 8.80
N PHE A 46 6.64 12.48 9.79
CA PHE A 46 5.45 11.70 9.51
C PHE A 46 4.34 12.52 8.85
N TRP A 47 4.17 13.79 9.22
CA TRP A 47 3.25 14.69 8.50
C TRP A 47 3.64 14.88 7.03
N LEU A 48 4.94 15.03 6.72
CA LEU A 48 5.39 15.10 5.32
C LEU A 48 5.04 13.82 4.56
N VAL A 49 5.26 12.67 5.16
CA VAL A 49 4.90 11.35 4.59
C VAL A 49 3.38 11.23 4.40
N ALA A 50 2.59 11.64 5.40
CA ALA A 50 1.13 11.60 5.35
C ALA A 50 0.55 12.54 4.27
N LEU A 51 1.11 13.74 4.12
CA LEU A 51 0.73 14.69 3.07
C LEU A 51 1.12 14.18 1.69
N PHE A 52 2.29 13.56 1.55
CA PHE A 52 2.74 12.96 0.29
C PHE A 52 1.76 11.88 -0.20
N VAL A 53 1.43 10.90 0.65
CA VAL A 53 0.44 9.87 0.28
C VAL A 53 -0.96 10.46 0.10
N GLY A 54 -1.35 11.44 0.92
CA GLY A 54 -2.62 12.14 0.76
C GLY A 54 -2.76 12.81 -0.60
N PHE A 55 -1.67 13.40 -1.12
CA PHE A 55 -1.63 13.97 -2.46
C PHE A 55 -1.76 12.91 -3.56
N LEU A 56 -1.03 11.79 -3.44
CA LEU A 56 -1.15 10.67 -4.37
C LEU A 56 -2.57 10.05 -4.36
N GLU A 57 -3.25 10.12 -3.22
CA GLU A 57 -4.57 9.52 -3.03
C GLU A 57 -5.76 10.42 -3.41
N ARG A 58 -5.50 11.65 -3.86
CA ARG A 58 -6.53 12.66 -4.21
C ARG A 58 -7.57 12.18 -5.23
N ARG A 59 -8.75 12.80 -5.22
CA ARG A 59 -9.89 12.40 -6.08
C ARG A 59 -9.58 12.44 -7.59
N HIS A 60 -8.86 13.47 -8.04
CA HIS A 60 -8.49 13.67 -9.45
C HIS A 60 -7.04 13.22 -9.74
N ALA A 61 -6.60 12.16 -9.08
CA ALA A 61 -5.34 11.49 -9.39
C ALA A 61 -5.37 10.89 -10.81
N ARG A 62 -4.19 10.74 -11.42
CA ARG A 62 -4.06 10.15 -12.77
C ARG A 62 -4.33 8.65 -12.78
N LEU A 63 -4.16 8.01 -11.63
CA LEU A 63 -4.40 6.58 -11.43
C LEU A 63 -5.75 6.37 -10.76
N SER A 64 -6.51 5.40 -11.26
CA SER A 64 -7.78 5.03 -10.65
C SER A 64 -7.56 4.60 -9.18
N PRO A 65 -8.53 4.83 -8.29
CA PRO A 65 -8.43 4.33 -6.92
C PRO A 65 -8.13 2.83 -6.88
N THR A 66 -8.80 2.02 -7.68
CA THR A 66 -8.59 0.57 -7.69
C THR A 66 -7.16 0.21 -8.06
N LEU A 67 -6.59 0.82 -9.12
CA LEU A 67 -5.22 0.58 -9.52
C LEU A 67 -4.22 0.99 -8.43
N ARG A 68 -4.44 2.12 -7.75
CA ARG A 68 -3.56 2.56 -6.64
C ARG A 68 -3.51 1.52 -5.52
N SER A 69 -4.67 1.05 -5.04
CA SER A 69 -4.73 0.02 -4.01
C SER A 69 -4.12 -1.30 -4.49
N LEU A 70 -4.34 -1.66 -5.76
CA LEU A 70 -3.81 -2.88 -6.35
C LEU A 70 -2.27 -2.89 -6.34
N LEU A 71 -1.64 -1.84 -6.86
CA LEU A 71 -0.19 -1.71 -6.88
C LEU A 71 0.39 -1.63 -5.46
N MET A 72 -0.25 -0.87 -4.57
CA MET A 72 0.21 -0.77 -3.19
C MET A 72 0.13 -2.12 -2.46
N THR A 73 -0.92 -2.92 -2.71
CA THR A 73 -1.06 -4.27 -2.17
C THR A 73 0.06 -5.17 -2.68
N ARG A 74 0.34 -5.16 -4.00
CA ARG A 74 1.40 -6.00 -4.57
C ARG A 74 2.78 -5.63 -4.03
N VAL A 75 3.12 -4.35 -3.97
CA VAL A 75 4.40 -3.89 -3.40
C VAL A 75 4.51 -4.28 -1.92
N SER A 76 3.41 -4.21 -1.16
CA SER A 76 3.39 -4.65 0.24
C SER A 76 3.73 -6.13 0.39
N GLN A 77 3.20 -6.98 -0.51
CA GLN A 77 3.47 -8.42 -0.52
C GLN A 77 4.93 -8.72 -0.84
N LEU A 78 5.50 -8.05 -1.86
CA LEU A 78 6.91 -8.22 -2.24
C LEU A 78 7.89 -7.80 -1.12
N CYS A 79 7.52 -6.77 -0.36
CA CYS A 79 8.30 -6.31 0.79
C CYS A 79 7.97 -7.06 2.10
N HIS A 80 7.11 -8.08 2.06
CA HIS A 80 6.66 -8.85 3.23
C HIS A 80 6.15 -7.99 4.41
N CYS A 81 5.53 -6.83 4.14
CA CYS A 81 5.05 -5.93 5.18
C CYS A 81 3.65 -6.36 5.67
N ALA A 82 3.57 -7.05 6.81
CA ALA A 82 2.31 -7.54 7.39
C ALA A 82 1.25 -6.43 7.55
N PHE A 83 1.60 -5.31 8.18
CA PHE A 83 0.69 -4.16 8.32
C PHE A 83 0.21 -3.60 6.98
N CYS A 84 1.12 -3.45 6.01
CA CYS A 84 0.80 -2.84 4.73
C CYS A 84 -0.05 -3.75 3.86
N ILE A 85 0.18 -5.06 3.90
CA ILE A 85 -0.66 -6.05 3.24
C ILE A 85 -2.08 -5.92 3.79
N ASP A 86 -2.25 -5.92 5.11
CA ASP A 86 -3.54 -5.78 5.77
C ASP A 86 -4.28 -4.49 5.38
N ALA A 87 -3.63 -3.33 5.58
CA ALA A 87 -4.24 -2.04 5.29
C ALA A 87 -4.57 -1.84 3.79
N ASN A 88 -3.66 -2.20 2.88
CA ASN A 88 -3.90 -2.02 1.45
C ASN A 88 -4.88 -3.04 0.88
N SER A 89 -4.93 -4.26 1.44
CA SER A 89 -5.92 -5.27 1.07
C SER A 89 -7.34 -4.80 1.40
N LEU A 90 -7.56 -4.23 2.59
CA LEU A 90 -8.85 -3.60 2.91
C LEU A 90 -9.23 -2.54 1.87
N ARG A 91 -8.29 -1.64 1.56
CA ARG A 91 -8.53 -0.56 0.59
C ARG A 91 -8.77 -1.07 -0.83
N LEU A 92 -8.16 -2.19 -1.22
CA LEU A 92 -8.44 -2.82 -2.51
C LEU A 92 -9.83 -3.46 -2.49
N ALA A 93 -10.15 -4.20 -1.44
CA ALA A 93 -11.46 -4.85 -1.27
C ALA A 93 -12.61 -3.82 -1.28
N GLU A 94 -12.47 -2.70 -0.56
CA GLU A 94 -13.46 -1.61 -0.58
C GLU A 94 -13.67 -1.01 -1.97
N ARG A 95 -12.59 -0.85 -2.75
CA ARG A 95 -12.65 -0.21 -4.08
C ARG A 95 -13.15 -1.17 -5.17
N CYS A 96 -12.92 -2.46 -5.00
CA CYS A 96 -13.45 -3.50 -5.87
C CYS A 96 -14.86 -3.95 -5.47
N GLY A 97 -15.23 -3.81 -4.19
CA GLY A 97 -16.44 -4.40 -3.62
C GLY A 97 -16.31 -5.90 -3.30
N ALA A 98 -15.14 -6.52 -3.51
CA ALA A 98 -14.89 -7.95 -3.31
C ALA A 98 -13.41 -8.25 -3.00
N LEU A 99 -13.15 -9.48 -2.56
CA LEU A 99 -11.81 -9.96 -2.17
C LEU A 99 -11.01 -10.63 -3.30
N ASP A 100 -11.62 -10.88 -4.46
CA ASP A 100 -11.01 -11.73 -5.49
C ASP A 100 -9.66 -11.20 -5.96
N LYS A 101 -9.57 -9.90 -6.24
CA LYS A 101 -8.30 -9.25 -6.61
C LYS A 101 -7.29 -9.25 -5.47
N VAL A 102 -7.73 -9.12 -4.21
CA VAL A 102 -6.84 -9.19 -3.03
C VAL A 102 -6.19 -10.57 -2.94
N GLN A 103 -6.97 -11.63 -3.15
CA GLN A 103 -6.50 -13.00 -3.09
C GLN A 103 -5.64 -13.36 -4.31
N ALA A 104 -5.99 -12.84 -5.49
CA ALA A 104 -5.34 -13.18 -6.74
C ALA A 104 -4.06 -12.39 -7.05
N VAL A 105 -3.88 -11.20 -6.46
CA VAL A 105 -2.78 -10.29 -6.86
C VAL A 105 -1.39 -10.89 -6.64
N SER A 106 -1.22 -11.85 -5.72
CA SER A 106 0.08 -12.49 -5.50
C SER A 106 0.54 -13.36 -6.68
N HIS A 107 -0.41 -13.86 -7.47
CA HIS A 107 -0.25 -14.74 -8.62
C HIS A 107 -0.97 -14.16 -9.85
N TRP A 108 -0.97 -12.82 -9.97
CA TRP A 108 -1.71 -12.08 -10.98
C TRP A 108 -1.41 -12.49 -12.44
N ARG A 109 -0.24 -13.07 -12.71
CA ARG A 109 0.15 -13.53 -14.05
C ARG A 109 -0.77 -14.64 -14.57
N ASP A 110 -1.23 -15.49 -13.66
CA ASP A 110 -2.05 -16.68 -13.93
C ASP A 110 -3.55 -16.42 -13.74
N SER A 111 -3.92 -15.23 -13.25
CA SER A 111 -5.30 -14.85 -12.97
C SER A 111 -5.93 -14.09 -14.14
N THR A 112 -7.17 -14.44 -14.46
CA THR A 112 -8.00 -13.74 -15.46
C THR A 112 -8.65 -12.46 -14.92
N LEU A 113 -8.48 -12.14 -13.63
CA LEU A 113 -9.14 -10.99 -12.98
C LEU A 113 -8.51 -9.63 -13.32
N PHE A 114 -7.32 -9.62 -13.93
CA PHE A 114 -6.55 -8.41 -14.18
C PHE A 114 -6.59 -8.04 -15.66
N SER A 115 -6.97 -6.80 -15.96
CA SER A 115 -6.96 -6.28 -17.33
C SER A 115 -5.53 -6.11 -17.86
N ALA A 116 -5.38 -5.91 -19.17
CA ALA A 116 -4.06 -5.77 -19.78
C ALA A 116 -3.26 -4.58 -19.22
N ASP A 117 -3.92 -3.45 -18.95
CA ASP A 117 -3.29 -2.28 -18.34
C ASP A 117 -2.87 -2.53 -16.88
N GLU A 118 -3.72 -3.20 -16.08
CA GLU A 118 -3.38 -3.61 -14.72
C GLU A 118 -2.18 -4.56 -14.69
N ARG A 119 -2.12 -5.53 -15.62
CA ARG A 119 -1.00 -6.46 -15.76
C ARG A 119 0.30 -5.73 -16.11
N ALA A 120 0.25 -4.74 -17.01
CA ALA A 120 1.41 -3.90 -17.34
C ALA A 120 1.89 -3.08 -16.13
N ALA A 121 0.97 -2.48 -15.38
CA ALA A 121 1.28 -1.72 -14.17
C ALA A 121 1.82 -2.61 -13.04
N LEU A 122 1.29 -3.82 -12.87
CA LEU A 122 1.79 -4.81 -11.91
C LEU A 122 3.21 -5.25 -12.26
N ALA A 123 3.47 -5.62 -13.52
CA ALA A 123 4.83 -5.95 -13.97
C ALA A 123 5.82 -4.81 -13.68
N TYR A 124 5.43 -3.57 -13.97
CA TYR A 124 6.24 -2.39 -13.66
C TYR A 124 6.46 -2.19 -12.15
N ALA A 125 5.44 -2.41 -11.32
CA ALA A 125 5.56 -2.30 -9.86
C ALA A 125 6.49 -3.35 -9.26
N GLU A 126 6.46 -4.59 -9.75
CA GLU A 126 7.39 -5.63 -9.33
C GLU A 126 8.83 -5.31 -9.74
N ALA A 127 9.04 -4.95 -11.02
CA ALA A 127 10.34 -4.56 -11.56
C ALA A 127 10.96 -3.36 -10.81
N THR A 128 10.15 -2.37 -10.46
CA THR A 128 10.59 -1.19 -9.69
C THR A 128 10.91 -1.53 -8.23
N THR A 129 10.24 -2.53 -7.67
CA THR A 129 10.40 -2.94 -6.26
C THR A 129 11.59 -3.89 -6.05
N ALA A 130 12.05 -4.55 -7.11
CA ALA A 130 13.22 -5.44 -7.08
C ALA A 130 14.46 -4.76 -6.46
N THR A 131 15.38 -5.57 -5.92
CA THR A 131 16.65 -5.09 -5.34
C THR A 131 17.82 -5.82 -6.02
N PRO A 132 18.54 -5.17 -6.96
CA PRO A 132 18.31 -3.82 -7.49
C PRO A 132 17.04 -3.72 -8.34
N PRO A 133 16.51 -2.52 -8.64
CA PRO A 133 15.39 -2.36 -9.58
C PRO A 133 15.74 -2.91 -10.98
N GLN A 134 14.80 -3.62 -11.61
CA GLN A 134 15.00 -4.36 -12.87
C GLN A 134 13.95 -3.98 -13.92
N ILE A 135 13.99 -2.75 -14.42
CA ILE A 135 13.02 -2.25 -15.41
C ILE A 135 13.54 -2.50 -16.84
N GLY A 136 13.17 -3.63 -17.42
CA GLY A 136 13.48 -4.00 -18.82
C GLY A 136 12.75 -3.15 -19.86
N ASP A 137 13.25 -3.16 -21.10
CA ASP A 137 12.65 -2.38 -22.21
C ASP A 137 11.29 -2.91 -22.64
N ASP A 138 11.04 -4.21 -22.46
CA ASP A 138 9.74 -4.85 -22.63
C ASP A 138 8.70 -4.26 -21.66
N VAL A 139 9.05 -4.13 -20.37
CA VAL A 139 8.18 -3.53 -19.35
C VAL A 139 7.91 -2.06 -19.67
N LYS A 140 8.93 -1.30 -20.10
CA LYS A 140 8.77 0.12 -20.49
C LYS A 140 7.84 0.27 -21.68
N THR A 141 8.06 -0.55 -22.72
CA THR A 141 7.28 -0.54 -23.96
C THR A 141 5.82 -0.87 -23.67
N GLU A 142 5.58 -1.95 -22.92
CA GLU A 142 4.22 -2.39 -22.61
C GLU A 142 3.48 -1.36 -21.74
N LEU A 143 4.14 -0.80 -20.71
CA LEU A 143 3.53 0.23 -19.86
C LEU A 143 3.11 1.47 -20.65
N LYS A 144 3.94 1.90 -21.63
CA LYS A 144 3.66 3.05 -22.49
C LYS A 144 2.48 2.84 -23.46
N ARG A 145 2.02 1.61 -23.67
CA ARG A 145 0.80 1.34 -24.45
C ARG A 145 -0.47 1.78 -23.72
N PHE A 146 -0.43 1.82 -22.38
CA PHE A 146 -1.62 2.08 -21.55
C PHE A 146 -1.57 3.39 -20.78
N TYR A 147 -0.36 3.87 -20.42
CA TYR A 147 -0.21 5.03 -19.54
C TYR A 147 0.65 6.12 -20.17
N SER A 148 0.20 7.37 -20.02
CA SER A 148 0.99 8.55 -20.39
C SER A 148 2.20 8.72 -19.46
N ASP A 149 3.22 9.45 -19.91
CA ASP A 149 4.41 9.75 -19.09
C ASP A 149 4.05 10.39 -17.73
N ALA A 150 3.02 11.22 -17.70
CA ALA A 150 2.54 11.84 -16.46
C ALA A 150 1.87 10.82 -15.51
N ALA A 151 1.13 9.84 -16.05
CA ALA A 151 0.54 8.77 -15.26
C ALA A 151 1.62 7.80 -14.76
N ILE A 152 2.61 7.47 -15.60
CA ILE A 152 3.78 6.66 -15.23
C ILE A 152 4.54 7.34 -14.09
N THR A 153 4.82 8.64 -14.19
CA THR A 153 5.52 9.39 -13.13
C THR A 153 4.76 9.34 -11.79
N GLU A 154 3.44 9.54 -11.82
CA GLU A 154 2.60 9.43 -10.61
C GLU A 154 2.58 7.99 -10.05
N MET A 155 2.61 6.99 -10.93
CA MET A 155 2.71 5.58 -10.56
C MET A 155 4.05 5.24 -9.91
N THR A 156 5.16 5.73 -10.47
CA THR A 156 6.49 5.56 -9.89
C THR A 156 6.55 6.19 -8.49
N ALA A 157 5.98 7.38 -8.31
CA ALA A 157 5.92 8.04 -7.00
C ALA A 157 5.11 7.22 -5.98
N LEU A 158 3.99 6.62 -6.39
CA LEU A 158 3.19 5.72 -5.55
C LEU A 158 3.96 4.46 -5.17
N ILE A 159 4.60 3.80 -6.13
CA ILE A 159 5.40 2.58 -5.90
C ILE A 159 6.59 2.87 -4.99
N ALA A 160 7.27 4.01 -5.19
CA ALA A 160 8.39 4.44 -4.35
C ALA A 160 7.94 4.72 -2.92
N PHE A 161 6.82 5.43 -2.72
CA PHE A 161 6.23 5.62 -1.40
C PHE A 161 5.87 4.29 -0.75
N GLN A 162 5.25 3.38 -1.50
CA GLN A 162 4.88 2.09 -0.92
C GLN A 162 6.12 1.26 -0.56
N ASN A 163 7.21 1.35 -1.32
CA ASN A 163 8.50 0.76 -0.94
C ASN A 163 9.04 1.36 0.37
N LEU A 164 9.01 2.69 0.52
CA LEU A 164 9.39 3.37 1.76
C LEU A 164 8.55 2.85 2.94
N SER A 165 7.22 2.88 2.80
CA SER A 165 6.28 2.48 3.84
C SER A 165 6.45 1.00 4.20
N ALA A 166 6.48 0.13 3.19
CA ALA A 166 6.58 -1.31 3.38
C ALA A 166 7.91 -1.74 3.97
N ARG A 167 9.04 -1.23 3.48
CA ARG A 167 10.35 -1.55 4.05
C ARG A 167 10.52 -0.99 5.45
N PHE A 168 10.04 0.22 5.73
CA PHE A 168 10.05 0.79 7.08
C PHE A 168 9.28 -0.08 8.07
N ASN A 169 8.03 -0.42 7.73
CA ASN A 169 7.17 -1.20 8.62
C ASN A 169 7.65 -2.66 8.77
N ALA A 170 8.12 -3.28 7.69
CA ALA A 170 8.66 -4.64 7.71
C ALA A 170 9.96 -4.71 8.53
N ALA A 171 10.89 -3.77 8.33
CA ALA A 171 12.12 -3.74 9.12
C ALA A 171 11.84 -3.64 10.62
N LEU A 172 10.79 -2.93 11.02
CA LEU A 172 10.41 -2.70 12.42
C LEU A 172 9.46 -3.78 12.97
N ASP A 173 9.18 -4.85 12.22
CA ASP A 173 8.24 -5.91 12.56
C ASP A 173 6.86 -5.38 13.01
N ILE A 174 6.36 -4.32 12.34
CA ILE A 174 5.07 -3.74 12.70
C ILE A 174 3.96 -4.72 12.28
N PRO A 175 3.17 -5.23 13.25
CA PRO A 175 2.22 -6.30 12.96
C PRO A 175 0.99 -5.78 12.22
N ALA A 176 0.32 -6.70 11.53
CA ALA A 176 -1.03 -6.51 11.02
C ALA A 176 -2.00 -6.12 12.16
N GLN A 177 -3.12 -5.51 11.79
CA GLN A 177 -4.14 -5.00 12.71
C GLN A 177 -5.52 -5.65 12.53
N GLY A 178 -5.66 -6.60 11.61
CA GLY A 178 -6.95 -7.22 11.27
C GLY A 178 -7.88 -6.25 10.58
N LEU A 179 -7.35 -5.27 9.83
CA LEU A 179 -8.15 -4.26 9.13
C LEU A 179 -8.95 -4.90 8.00
N CYS A 180 -8.32 -5.75 7.19
CA CYS A 180 -8.95 -6.44 6.09
C CYS A 180 -9.96 -7.50 6.56
N ASP A 181 -9.73 -8.10 7.73
CA ASP A 181 -10.65 -9.09 8.32
C ASP A 181 -12.01 -8.47 8.67
N ALA A 182 -12.06 -7.14 8.87
CA ALA A 182 -13.29 -6.41 9.10
C ALA A 182 -14.13 -6.20 7.82
N PHE A 183 -13.59 -6.49 6.63
CA PHE A 183 -14.31 -6.38 5.37
C PHE A 183 -15.37 -7.49 5.25
N LYS A 184 -16.64 -7.10 5.05
CA LYS A 184 -17.78 -8.03 4.99
C LYS A 184 -18.21 -8.43 3.57
N GLY A 185 -17.50 -7.98 2.53
CA GLY A 185 -17.82 -8.32 1.15
C GLY A 185 -17.46 -9.77 0.83
N LYS A 186 -18.24 -10.40 -0.05
CA LYS A 186 -18.01 -11.76 -0.53
C LYS A 186 -17.21 -11.74 -1.85
N PRO A 187 -16.53 -12.84 -2.20
CA PRO A 187 -16.05 -13.05 -3.56
C PRO A 187 -17.14 -12.82 -4.59
N HIS A 188 -16.81 -12.25 -5.76
CA HIS A 188 -17.70 -12.39 -6.91
C HIS A 188 -17.66 -13.87 -7.32
N ALA A 189 -18.83 -14.50 -7.38
CA ALA A 189 -19.01 -15.94 -7.53
C ALA A 189 -18.20 -16.56 -8.68
#